data_AF-A1ZE69-F1
#
_entry.id   AF-A1ZE69-F1
#
_cell.length_a   1.000
_cell.length_b   1.000
_cell.length_c   1.000
_cell.angle_alpha   90.00
_cell.angle_beta   90.00
_cell.angle_gamma   90.00
#
_symmetry.space_group_name_H-M   'P 1'
#
loop_
_entity.id
_entity.type
_entity.pdbx_description
1 polymer ?
#
loop_
_entity_poly.entity_id
_entity_poly.type
_entity_poly.pdbx_seq_one_letter_code
_entity_poly.pdbx_strand_id
1 'polypeptide(L)' 'MFASSIYLIKALFEKFNQIIKTFSKDSQFIIVTHNKRTMASTDLMYGVTMREQGVSMVVPVDLRGLD' A
#
# COMPACT_ATOMS: atom_id res chain seq x y z
N MET A 1 13.29 -14.05 21.14
CA MET A 1 13.68 -14.28 19.73
C MET A 1 12.56 -13.92 18.74
N PHE A 2 11.33 -14.44 18.88
CA PHE A 2 10.20 -14.12 17.98
C PHE A 2 9.77 -12.63 17.96
N ALA A 3 9.76 -11.95 19.11
CA ALA A 3 9.36 -10.54 19.18
C ALA A 3 10.31 -9.60 18.41
N SER A 4 11.61 -9.88 18.42
CA SER A 4 12.62 -9.08 17.71
C SER A 4 12.45 -9.15 16.19
N SER A 5 12.13 -10.34 15.64
CA SER A 5 11.89 -10.50 14.19
C SER A 5 10.66 -9.73 13.72
N ILE A 6 9.58 -9.71 14.52
CA ILE A 6 8.37 -8.94 14.21
C ILE A 6 8.66 -7.44 14.23
N TYR A 7 9.45 -6.97 15.19
CA TYR A 7 9.83 -5.56 15.31
C TYR A 7 10.68 -5.11 14.11
N LEU A 8 11.59 -5.96 13.65
CA LEU A 8 12.43 -5.69 12.48
C LEU A 8 11.59 -5.54 11.20
N ILE A 9 10.60 -6.42 11.01
CA ILE A 9 9.68 -6.37 9.85
C ILE A 9 8.84 -5.09 9.90
N LYS A 10 8.35 -4.68 11.08
CA LYS A 10 7.63 -3.41 11.25
C LYS A 10 8.49 -2.21 10.86
N ALA A 11 9.72 -2.15 11.37
CA ALA A 11 10.65 -1.06 11.06
C ALA A 11 11.01 -0.97 9.57
N LEU A 12 11.07 -2.12 8.88
CA LEU A 12 11.27 -2.17 7.43
C LEU A 12 10.11 -1.52 6.67
N PHE A 13 8.86 -1.83 7.04
CA PHE A 13 7.67 -1.23 6.42
C PHE A 13 7.60 0.29 6.64
N GLU A 14 7.95 0.76 7.83
CA GLU A 14 7.97 2.20 8.15
C GLU A 14 9.02 2.95 7.31
N LYS A 15 10.24 2.41 7.21
CA LYS A 15 11.28 2.99 6.35
C LYS A 15 10.89 2.98 4.87
N PHE A 16 10.31 1.87 4.40
CA PHE A 16 9.84 1.77 3.02
C PHE A 16 8.81 2.87 2.70
N ASN A 17 7.79 3.04 3.56
CA ASN A 17 6.78 4.08 3.38
C ASN A 17 7.39 5.49 3.38
N GLN A 18 8.37 5.76 4.24
CA GLN A 18 9.02 7.07 4.34
C GLN A 18 9.85 7.42 3.09
N ILE A 19 10.56 6.43 2.54
CA ILE A 19 11.31 6.57 1.28
C ILE A 19 10.33 6.88 0.15
N ILE A 20 9.31 6.04 -0.03
CA ILE A 20 8.29 6.24 -1.08
C ILE A 20 7.67 7.63 -0.97
N LYS A 21 7.25 8.05 0.22
CA LYS A 21 6.65 9.38 0.42
C LYS A 21 7.61 10.52 0.03
N THR A 22 8.89 10.37 0.32
CA THR A 22 9.89 11.38 -0.03
C THR A 22 10.08 11.47 -1.54
N PHE A 23 10.30 10.33 -2.21
CA PHE A 23 10.51 10.29 -3.66
C PHE A 23 9.22 10.57 -4.45
N SER A 24 8.05 10.31 -3.88
CA SER A 24 6.76 10.57 -4.52
C SER A 24 6.51 12.05 -4.85
N LYS A 25 7.25 12.95 -4.19
CA LYS A 25 7.20 14.39 -4.48
C LYS A 25 7.80 14.74 -5.84
N ASP A 26 8.81 13.99 -6.26
CA ASP A 26 9.59 14.26 -7.48
C ASP A 26 9.29 13.25 -8.60
N SER A 27 8.66 12.12 -8.29
CA SER A 27 8.39 11.06 -9.26
C SER A 27 7.13 10.27 -8.90
N GLN A 28 6.36 9.85 -9.91
CA GLN A 28 5.15 9.05 -9.68
C GLN A 28 5.53 7.59 -9.39
N PHE A 29 5.08 7.08 -8.24
CA PHE A 29 5.27 5.68 -7.85
C PHE A 29 3.96 4.89 -7.96
N ILE A 30 4.05 3.71 -8.55
CA ILE A 30 2.96 2.72 -8.57
C ILE A 30 3.35 1.56 -7.65
N ILE A 31 2.51 1.27 -6.67
CA ILE A 31 2.76 0.22 -5.68
C ILE A 31 1.66 -0.82 -5.79
N VAL A 32 2.05 -2.07 -6.05
CA VAL A 32 1.15 -3.23 -6.05
C VAL A 32 1.34 -3.98 -4.75
N THR A 33 0.34 -3.96 -3.87
CA THR A 33 0.42 -4.59 -2.55
C THR A 33 -0.95 -5.09 -2.08
N HIS A 34 -0.94 -6.15 -1.28
CA HIS A 34 -2.11 -6.66 -0.55
C HIS A 34 -2.02 -6.35 0.96
N ASN A 35 -1.00 -5.59 1.40
CA ASN A 35 -0.80 -5.25 2.81
C ASN A 35 -1.69 -4.06 3.21
N LYS A 36 -2.69 -4.32 4.07
CA LYS A 36 -3.64 -3.30 4.55
C LYS A 36 -2.97 -2.05 5.15
N ARG A 37 -1.84 -2.20 5.85
CA ARG A 37 -1.12 -1.07 6.48
C ARG A 37 -0.41 -0.21 5.42
N THR A 38 0.12 -0.82 4.38
CA THR A 38 0.68 -0.10 3.23
C THR A 38 -0.41 0.59 2.43
N MET A 39 -1.53 -0.10 2.17
CA MET A 39 -2.71 0.47 1.50
C MET A 39 -3.25 1.70 2.24
N ALA A 40 -3.32 1.65 3.57
CA ALA A 40 -3.78 2.79 4.38
C ALA A 40 -2.81 4.00 4.35
N SER A 41 -1.57 3.82 3.88
CA SER A 41 -0.56 4.88 3.84
C SER A 41 -0.47 5.56 2.46
N THR A 42 -1.32 5.20 1.49
CA THR A 42 -1.31 5.75 0.12
C THR A 42 -2.44 6.74 -0.13
N ASP A 43 -2.16 7.82 -0.85
CA ASP A 43 -3.12 8.91 -1.11
C ASP A 43 -4.25 8.53 -2.07
N LEU A 44 -3.97 7.62 -3.03
CA LEU A 44 -4.92 7.11 -4.02
C LEU A 44 -4.70 5.62 -4.20
N MET A 45 -5.79 4.84 -4.21
CA MET A 45 -5.71 3.40 -4.42
C MET A 45 -6.61 2.95 -5.57
N TYR A 46 -6.08 2.08 -6.43
CA TYR A 46 -6.85 1.38 -7.45
C TYR A 46 -6.98 -0.09 -7.05
N GLY A 47 -8.16 -0.49 -6.61
CA GLY A 47 -8.46 -1.89 -6.31
C GLY A 47 -8.62 -2.68 -7.59
N VAL A 48 -7.98 -3.84 -7.68
CA VAL A 48 -8.23 -4.79 -8.77
C VAL A 48 -9.10 -5.91 -8.21
N THR A 49 -10.28 -6.08 -8.79
CA THR A 49 -11.25 -7.12 -8.39
C THR A 49 -11.68 -7.93 -9.60
N MET A 50 -12.26 -9.10 -9.37
CA MET A 50 -12.81 -9.94 -10.43
C MET A 50 -14.33 -9.99 -10.25
N ARG A 51 -15.09 -9.43 -11.21
CA ARG A 51 -16.56 -9.55 -11.20
C ARG A 51 -17.00 -10.91 -11.75
N GLU A 52 -16.27 -11.42 -12.73
CA GLU A 52 -16.45 -12.71 -13.37
C GLU A 52 -15.12 -13.44 -13.42
N GLN A 53 -15.16 -14.77 -13.47
CA GLN A 53 -13.95 -15.59 -13.46
C GLN A 53 -13.11 -15.30 -14.72
N GLY A 54 -11.85 -14.89 -14.52
CA GLY A 54 -10.92 -14.55 -15.58
C GLY A 54 -10.95 -13.09 -16.06
N VAL A 55 -11.91 -12.26 -15.61
CA VAL A 55 -11.99 -10.85 -16.02
C VAL A 55 -11.78 -9.93 -14.82
N SER A 56 -10.56 -9.36 -14.75
CA SER A 56 -10.19 -8.36 -13.75
C SER A 56 -10.70 -6.98 -14.15
N MET A 57 -11.27 -6.25 -13.17
CA MET A 57 -11.75 -4.88 -13.28
C MET A 57 -11.02 -4.01 -12.26
N VAL A 58 -10.66 -2.79 -12.68
CA VAL A 58 -10.08 -1.78 -11.80
C VAL A 58 -11.19 -0.92 -11.21
N VAL A 59 -11.16 -0.74 -9.90
CA VAL A 59 -12.11 0.07 -9.14
C VAL A 59 -11.33 1.14 -8.38
N PRO A 60 -11.62 2.43 -8.58
CA PRO A 60 -11.00 3.49 -7.78
C PRO A 60 -11.48 3.40 -6.33
N VAL A 61 -10.56 3.50 -5.39
CA VAL A 61 -10.84 3.51 -3.95
C VAL A 61 -10.26 4.79 -3.38
N ASP A 62 -11.13 5.64 -2.84
CA ASP A 62 -10.72 6.82 -2.09
C ASP A 62 -10.57 6.47 -0.61
N LEU A 63 -9.33 6.46 -0.13
CA LEU A 63 -9.01 6.15 1.26
C LEU A 63 -8.93 7.40 2.15
N ARG A 64 -9.07 8.60 1.59
CA ARG A 64 -8.93 9.87 2.31
C ARG A 64 -10.13 10.21 3.21
N GLY A 65 -11.24 9.49 3.07
CA GLY A 65 -12.47 9.69 3.84
C GLY A 65 -12.76 8.61 4.90
N LEU A 66 -11.81 7.72 5.15
CA LEU A 66 -11.91 6.67 6.18
C LEU A 66 -11.01 7.04 7.35
N ASP A 67 -11.48 7.94 8.22
CA ASP A 67 -10.87 8.26 9.52
C ASP A 67 -11.91 7.99 10.62
#